data_AF-R6Y3H1-F1
#
_entry.id   AF-R6Y3H1-F1
#
_cell.length_a   1.000
_cell.length_b   1.000
_cell.length_c   1.000
_cell.angle_alpha   90.00
_cell.angle_beta   90.00
_cell.angle_gamma   90.00
#
_symmetry.space_group_name_H-M   'P 1'
#
loop_
_entity.id
_entity.type
_entity.pdbx_description
1 polymer ?
#
loop_
_entity_poly.entity_id
_entity_poly.type
_entity_poly.pdbx_seq_one_letter_code
_entity_poly.pdbx_strand_id
1 'polypeptide(L)'
;MNSEEFYKAINGDYLNTLNRLGNEQIVSHFIKEFKNDQTFNNLRTSYENHNIENAFLAVHTLKGICANLGFKELEKKASTLTEILRKRTFENSEEAYKEVVITYNKIFEFLKQY
;
A
#
# COMPACT_ATOMS: atom_id res chain seq x y z
N MET A 1 11.43 14.91 6.77
CA MET A 1 12.18 13.71 6.33
C MET A 1 12.37 13.80 4.83
N ASN A 2 13.48 13.35 4.25
CA ASN A 2 13.65 13.25 2.78
C ASN A 2 13.22 11.87 2.25
N SER A 3 13.22 11.63 0.92
CA SER A 3 12.71 10.36 0.37
C SER A 3 13.55 9.18 0.82
N GLU A 4 14.87 9.29 0.78
CA GLU A 4 15.76 8.19 1.20
C GLU A 4 15.52 7.78 2.66
N GLU A 5 15.38 8.75 3.57
CA GLU A 5 15.04 8.51 4.98
C GLU A 5 13.66 7.84 5.12
N PHE A 6 12.67 8.29 4.34
CA PHE A 6 11.32 7.71 4.34
C PHE A 6 11.35 6.25 3.89
N TYR A 7 11.97 5.96 2.75
CA TYR A 7 12.11 4.59 2.24
C TYR A 7 12.85 3.69 3.24
N LYS A 8 13.91 4.20 3.87
CA LYS A 8 14.62 3.46 4.92
C LYS A 8 13.71 3.12 6.11
N ALA A 9 12.89 4.07 6.55
CA ALA A 9 11.99 3.89 7.69
C ALA A 9 10.88 2.84 7.43
N ILE A 10 10.41 2.74 6.18
CA ILE A 10 9.37 1.79 5.77
C ILE A 10 9.94 0.48 5.20
N ASN A 11 11.27 0.29 5.23
CA ASN A 11 11.95 -0.84 4.61
C ASN A 11 11.59 -0.99 3.11
N GLY A 12 11.53 0.15 2.41
CA GLY A 12 11.20 0.28 1.00
C GLY A 12 12.43 0.37 0.11
N ASP A 13 12.18 0.35 -1.20
CA ASP A 13 13.21 0.25 -2.23
C ASP A 13 13.43 1.58 -2.96
N TYR A 14 14.17 2.48 -2.32
CA TYR A 14 14.42 3.83 -2.84
C TYR A 14 15.14 3.82 -4.19
N LEU A 15 16.25 3.07 -4.30
CA LEU A 15 17.11 3.10 -5.48
C LEU A 15 16.40 2.58 -6.73
N ASN A 16 15.67 1.47 -6.64
CA ASN A 16 14.91 0.99 -7.80
C ASN A 16 13.74 1.92 -8.14
N THR A 17 13.12 2.55 -7.15
CA THR A 17 12.04 3.51 -7.40
C THR A 17 12.57 4.78 -8.07
N LEU A 18 13.72 5.30 -7.61
CA LEU A 18 14.41 6.42 -8.24
C LEU A 18 14.83 6.10 -9.68
N ASN A 19 15.38 4.91 -9.93
CA ASN A 19 15.76 4.48 -11.28
C ASN A 19 14.54 4.43 -12.22
N ARG A 20 13.41 3.90 -11.73
CA ARG A 20 12.16 3.79 -12.49
C ARG A 20 11.51 5.15 -12.78
N LEU A 21 11.49 6.03 -11.79
CA LEU A 21 10.81 7.33 -11.87
C LEU A 21 11.72 8.45 -12.41
N GLY A 22 13.03 8.20 -12.50
CA GLY A 22 14.01 9.04 -13.17
C GLY A 22 14.64 10.14 -12.30
N ASN A 23 13.92 10.69 -11.32
CA ASN A 23 14.48 11.68 -10.40
C ASN A 23 13.73 11.76 -9.06
N GLU A 24 14.39 12.37 -8.08
CA GLU A 24 13.90 12.52 -6.71
C GLU A 24 12.65 13.41 -6.61
N GLN A 25 12.50 14.39 -7.50
CA GLN A 25 11.32 15.27 -7.51
C GLN A 25 10.05 14.49 -7.85
N ILE A 26 10.12 13.56 -8.81
CA ILE A 26 9.01 12.68 -9.18
C ILE A 26 8.74 11.67 -8.07
N VAL A 27 9.78 11.09 -7.46
CA VAL A 27 9.64 10.21 -6.29
C VAL A 27 8.89 10.93 -5.16
N SER A 28 9.33 12.14 -4.80
CA SER A 28 8.70 12.95 -3.75
C SER A 28 7.26 13.32 -4.07
N HIS A 29 6.97 13.66 -5.34
CA HIS A 29 5.61 13.91 -5.79
C HIS A 29 4.70 12.71 -5.50
N PHE A 30 5.10 11.50 -5.90
CA PHE A 30 4.26 10.33 -5.70
C PHE A 30 4.17 9.84 -4.25
N ILE A 31 5.17 10.07 -3.41
CA ILE A 31 5.04 9.88 -1.95
C ILE A 31 3.92 10.77 -1.39
N LYS A 32 3.86 12.04 -1.84
CA LYS A 32 2.83 13.00 -1.41
C LYS A 32 1.45 12.63 -1.97
N GLU A 33 1.37 12.20 -3.22
CA GLU A 33 0.11 11.72 -3.81
C GLU A 33 -0.44 10.49 -3.05
N PHE A 34 0.44 9.55 -2.64
CA PHE A 34 0.03 8.39 -1.85
C PHE A 34 -0.66 8.78 -0.53
N LYS A 35 -0.25 9.89 0.11
CA LYS A 35 -0.89 10.39 1.34
C LYS A 35 -2.36 10.77 1.14
N ASN A 36 -2.73 11.19 -0.08
CA ASN A 36 -4.08 11.62 -0.43
C ASN A 36 -4.91 10.51 -1.10
N ASP A 37 -4.27 9.37 -1.42
CA ASP A 37 -4.92 8.23 -2.06
C ASP A 37 -6.05 7.65 -1.20
N GLN A 38 -7.17 7.30 -1.85
CA GLN A 38 -8.35 6.76 -1.17
C GLN A 38 -8.43 5.24 -1.23
N THR A 39 -7.47 4.57 -1.87
CA THR A 39 -7.54 3.13 -2.13
C THR A 39 -7.62 2.33 -0.83
N PHE A 40 -6.85 2.70 0.20
CA PHE A 40 -6.92 2.02 1.50
C PHE A 40 -8.26 2.26 2.22
N ASN A 41 -8.81 3.49 2.16
CA ASN A 41 -10.12 3.77 2.72
C ASN A 41 -11.21 2.95 2.02
N ASN A 42 -11.15 2.86 0.69
CA ASN A 42 -12.06 2.02 -0.10
C ASN A 42 -11.94 0.54 0.27
N LEU A 43 -10.72 0.04 0.51
CA LEU A 43 -10.51 -1.32 1.01
C LEU A 43 -11.18 -1.52 2.37
N ARG A 44 -10.93 -0.63 3.34
CA ARG A 44 -11.52 -0.72 4.69
C ARG A 44 -13.05 -0.73 4.63
N THR A 45 -13.64 0.25 3.97
CA THR A 45 -15.11 0.37 3.87
C THR A 45 -15.73 -0.81 3.13
N SER A 46 -15.07 -1.33 2.08
CA SER A 46 -15.58 -2.50 1.35
C SER A 46 -15.47 -3.78 2.18
N TYR A 47 -14.40 -3.93 2.95
CA TYR A 47 -14.21 -5.06 3.86
C TYR A 47 -15.24 -5.05 5.00
N GLU A 48 -15.46 -3.89 5.63
CA GLU A 48 -16.48 -3.70 6.70
C GLU A 48 -17.90 -4.00 6.19
N ASN A 49 -18.23 -3.54 4.98
CA ASN A 49 -19.53 -3.77 4.36
C ASN A 49 -19.66 -5.16 3.70
N HIS A 50 -18.67 -6.04 3.87
CA HIS A 50 -18.64 -7.38 3.25
C HIS A 50 -18.86 -7.36 1.73
N ASN A 51 -18.40 -6.29 1.06
CA ASN A 51 -18.44 -6.14 -0.39
C ASN A 51 -17.17 -6.73 -1.00
N ILE A 52 -17.23 -8.01 -1.36
CA ILE A 52 -16.07 -8.77 -1.85
C ILE A 52 -15.49 -8.22 -3.16
N GLU A 53 -16.34 -7.74 -4.07
CA GLU A 53 -15.90 -7.20 -5.37
C GLU A 53 -15.07 -5.93 -5.18
N ASN A 54 -15.58 -4.98 -4.40
CA ASN A 54 -14.88 -3.73 -4.14
C ASN A 54 -13.66 -3.91 -3.23
N ALA A 55 -13.71 -4.83 -2.27
CA ALA A 55 -12.57 -5.15 -1.42
C ALA A 55 -11.41 -5.75 -2.24
N PHE A 56 -11.70 -6.70 -3.13
CA PHE A 56 -10.71 -7.27 -4.05
C PHE A 56 -10.12 -6.19 -4.97
N LEU A 57 -10.95 -5.35 -5.58
CA LEU A 57 -10.49 -4.28 -6.46
C LEU A 57 -9.58 -3.30 -5.70
N ALA A 58 -10.00 -2.86 -4.51
CA ALA A 58 -9.23 -1.91 -3.72
C ALA A 58 -7.87 -2.47 -3.28
N VAL A 59 -7.81 -3.71 -2.77
CA VAL A 59 -6.51 -4.30 -2.40
C VAL A 59 -5.63 -4.56 -3.63
N HIS A 60 -6.21 -4.90 -4.78
CA HIS A 60 -5.46 -5.09 -6.01
C HIS A 60 -4.82 -3.78 -6.48
N THR A 61 -5.58 -2.67 -6.44
CA THR A 61 -5.07 -1.33 -6.74
C THR A 61 -3.98 -0.92 -5.75
N LEU A 62 -4.19 -1.15 -4.45
CA LEU A 62 -3.21 -0.82 -3.42
C LEU A 62 -1.89 -1.58 -3.64
N LYS A 63 -1.97 -2.86 -4.00
CA LYS A 63 -0.80 -3.68 -4.38
C LYS A 63 -0.03 -3.04 -5.53
N GLY A 64 -0.74 -2.64 -6.59
CA GLY A 64 -0.12 -2.01 -7.77
C GLY A 64 0.57 -0.69 -7.45
N ILE A 65 -0.08 0.17 -6.65
CA ILE A 65 0.51 1.43 -6.17
C ILE A 65 1.79 1.14 -5.39
N CYS A 66 1.74 0.24 -4.41
CA CYS A 66 2.89 -0.09 -3.57
C CYS A 66 4.06 -0.70 -4.37
N ALA A 67 3.77 -1.51 -5.38
CA ALA A 67 4.79 -2.07 -6.27
C ALA A 67 5.49 -0.98 -7.10
N ASN A 68 4.72 0.00 -7.61
CA ASN A 68 5.24 1.12 -8.39
C ASN A 68 6.07 2.08 -7.54
N LEU A 69 5.68 2.27 -6.28
CA LEU A 69 6.38 3.14 -5.32
C LEU A 69 7.41 2.40 -4.46
N GLY A 70 7.69 1.12 -4.69
CA GLY A 70 8.69 0.39 -3.93
C GLY A 70 8.39 0.24 -2.43
N PHE A 71 7.12 0.29 -2.01
CA PHE A 71 6.71 0.12 -0.61
C PHE A 71 6.61 -1.38 -0.28
N LYS A 72 7.78 -2.04 -0.24
CA LYS A 72 7.92 -3.51 -0.29
C LYS A 72 7.13 -4.27 0.76
N GLU A 73 7.12 -3.81 2.01
CA GLU A 73 6.37 -4.49 3.07
C GLU A 73 4.86 -4.47 2.79
N LEU A 74 4.30 -3.30 2.46
CA LEU A 74 2.88 -3.16 2.17
C LEU A 74 2.48 -3.85 0.85
N GLU A 75 3.34 -3.79 -0.17
CA GLU A 75 3.18 -4.55 -1.41
C GLU A 75 2.98 -6.05 -1.10
N LYS A 76 3.85 -6.63 -0.27
CA LYS A 76 3.79 -8.04 0.11
C LYS A 76 2.48 -8.38 0.84
N LYS A 77 2.08 -7.57 1.83
CA LYS A 77 0.83 -7.81 2.58
C LYS A 77 -0.41 -7.65 1.70
N ALA A 78 -0.45 -6.61 0.88
CA ALA A 78 -1.55 -6.37 -0.07
C ALA A 78 -1.62 -7.49 -1.11
N SER A 79 -0.49 -8.01 -1.57
CA SER A 79 -0.45 -9.17 -2.47
C SER A 79 -1.09 -10.40 -1.83
N THR A 80 -0.70 -10.76 -0.59
CA THR A 80 -1.31 -11.89 0.14
C THR A 80 -2.83 -11.75 0.25
N LEU A 81 -3.32 -10.59 0.67
CA LEU A 81 -4.77 -10.36 0.77
C LEU A 81 -5.45 -10.40 -0.61
N THR A 82 -4.81 -9.85 -1.66
CA THR A 82 -5.31 -9.92 -3.04
C THR A 82 -5.51 -11.37 -3.49
N GLU A 83 -4.56 -12.26 -3.20
CA GLU A 83 -4.66 -13.68 -3.58
C GLU A 83 -5.81 -14.41 -2.85
N ILE A 84 -6.05 -14.06 -1.58
CA ILE A 84 -7.17 -14.63 -0.81
C ILE A 84 -8.50 -14.14 -1.40
N LEU A 85 -8.67 -12.83 -1.55
CA LEU A 85 -9.92 -12.24 -2.04
C LEU A 85 -10.20 -12.55 -3.52
N ARG A 86 -9.17 -12.94 -4.31
CA ARG A 86 -9.35 -13.39 -5.71
C ARG A 86 -10.31 -14.57 -5.82
N LYS A 87 -10.42 -15.39 -4.77
CA LYS A 87 -11.37 -16.51 -4.68
C LYS A 87 -12.82 -16.07 -4.50
N ARG A 88 -13.08 -14.76 -4.46
CA ARG A 88 -14.42 -14.16 -4.22
C ARG A 88 -15.03 -14.59 -2.89
N THR A 89 -14.20 -14.69 -1.86
CA THR A 89 -14.61 -14.98 -0.49
C THR A 89 -13.73 -14.24 0.51
N PHE A 90 -14.27 -13.97 1.71
CA PHE A 90 -13.54 -13.48 2.88
C PHE A 90 -13.03 -14.61 3.78
N GLU A 91 -13.27 -15.88 3.42
CA GLU A 91 -12.76 -17.01 4.18
C GLU A 91 -11.23 -16.93 4.31
N ASN A 92 -10.75 -17.00 5.56
CA ASN A 92 -9.33 -16.92 5.93
C ASN A 92 -8.65 -15.58 5.56
N SER A 93 -9.40 -14.51 5.25
CA SER A 93 -8.80 -13.21 4.90
C SER A 93 -8.50 -12.30 6.09
N GLU A 94 -9.07 -12.58 7.27
CA GLU A 94 -9.02 -11.67 8.42
C GLU A 94 -7.59 -11.32 8.85
N GLU A 95 -6.72 -12.32 8.97
CA GLU A 95 -5.33 -12.10 9.38
C GLU A 95 -4.56 -11.29 8.33
N ALA A 96 -4.73 -11.63 7.04
CA ALA A 96 -4.09 -10.90 5.95
C ALA A 96 -4.59 -9.45 5.86
N TYR A 97 -5.87 -9.22 6.15
CA TYR A 97 -6.44 -7.87 6.22
C TYR A 97 -5.87 -7.06 7.38
N LYS A 98 -5.79 -7.64 8.58
CA LYS A 98 -5.15 -7.00 9.75
C LYS A 98 -3.71 -6.59 9.44
N GLU A 99 -2.94 -7.47 8.81
CA GLU A 99 -1.55 -7.20 8.43
C GLU A 99 -1.43 -6.03 7.43
N VAL A 100 -2.34 -5.92 6.47
CA VAL A 100 -2.41 -4.77 5.55
C VAL A 100 -2.71 -3.49 6.33
N VAL A 101 -3.69 -3.51 7.24
CA VAL A 101 -4.07 -2.34 8.06
C VAL A 101 -2.92 -1.88 8.95
N ILE A 102 -2.25 -2.79 9.65
CA ILE A 102 -1.11 -2.50 10.51
C ILE A 102 0.02 -1.88 9.70
N THR A 103 0.37 -2.49 8.57
CA THR A 103 1.50 -2.04 7.74
C THR A 103 1.19 -0.68 7.09
N TYR A 104 -0.03 -0.48 6.58
CA TYR A 104 -0.46 0.81 6.02
C TYR A 104 -0.38 1.92 7.07
N ASN A 105 -0.92 1.69 8.27
CA ASN A 105 -0.90 2.69 9.34
C ASN A 105 0.54 3.04 9.76
N LYS A 106 1.44 2.05 9.85
CA LYS A 106 2.86 2.29 10.11
C LYS A 106 3.49 3.21 9.06
N ILE A 107 3.25 2.95 7.78
CA ILE A 107 3.73 3.80 6.68
C ILE A 107 3.13 5.21 6.78
N PHE A 108 1.83 5.31 7.11
CA PHE A 108 1.14 6.58 7.23
C PHE A 108 1.69 7.47 8.35
N GLU A 109 2.17 6.89 9.46
CA GLU A 109 2.87 7.65 10.50
C GLU A 109 4.20 8.26 10.01
N PHE A 110 4.92 7.58 9.11
CA PHE A 110 6.11 8.14 8.47
C PHE A 110 5.75 9.20 7.42
N LEU A 111 4.65 9.02 6.67
CA LEU A 111 4.15 10.02 5.72
C LEU A 111 3.71 11.34 6.36
N LYS A 112 3.39 11.35 7.67
CA LYS A 112 3.13 12.59 8.41
C LYS A 112 4.39 13.41 8.66
N GLN A 113 5.55 12.76 8.69
CA GLN A 113 6.87 13.36 8.95
C GLN A 113 7.66 13.67 7.67
N TYR A 114 7.11 13.25 6.52
CA TYR A 114 7.58 13.55 5.17
C TYR A 114 7.04 14.90 4.70
#